data_AF-A0A327JFT6-F1
#
_entry.id   AF-A0A327JFT6-F1
#
_cell.length_a   1.000
_cell.length_b   1.000
_cell.length_c   1.000
_cell.angle_alpha   90.00
_cell.angle_beta   90.00
_cell.angle_gamma   90.00
#
_symmetry.space_group_name_H-M   'P 1'
#
loop_
_entity.id
_entity.type
_entity.pdbx_description
1 polymer ?
#
loop_
_entity_poly.entity_id
_entity_poly.type
_entity_poly.pdbx_seq_one_letter_code
_entity_poly.pdbx_strand_id
1 'polypeptide(L)'
;MQGEREDGFGREPSFKRPAERLVLEGYRYWSSGCATRSTEPWAEAQLLYCRVLGDRDGRQGIIALADFVKTLGECATCPLRRFHSGSRAICRDETLVIGLIAGLQNGDDQTTAFCLHRLCCPQLCDTVAAAAGNFALTLKCFDKVMLPVAVHVLVRLLAATRDGDDDPSGGAVLH
;
A
#
# COMPACT_ATOMS: atom_id res chain seq x y z
N MET A 1 -44.02 7.37 8.19
CA MET A 1 -42.79 8.13 7.85
C MET A 1 -41.64 7.43 8.56
N GLN A 2 -41.18 6.25 8.11
CA GLN A 2 -40.44 5.98 6.87
C GLN A 2 -39.40 7.06 6.55
N GLY A 3 -38.14 6.64 6.62
CA GLY A 3 -36.93 7.40 6.37
C GLY A 3 -35.70 6.59 6.80
N GLU A 4 -35.71 5.30 6.47
CA GLU A 4 -34.55 4.40 6.54
C GLU A 4 -33.44 5.04 5.68
N ARG A 5 -32.33 5.40 6.32
CA ARG A 5 -31.10 5.78 5.61
C ARG A 5 -30.31 4.51 5.36
N GLU A 6 -30.68 3.82 4.30
CA GLU A 6 -29.83 2.79 3.71
C GLU A 6 -28.93 3.41 2.63
N ASP A 7 -27.71 2.89 2.60
CA ASP A 7 -26.81 2.78 1.44
C ASP A 7 -25.94 3.97 1.03
N GLY A 8 -24.74 4.00 1.63
CA GLY A 8 -23.57 4.70 1.07
C GLY A 8 -22.23 4.03 1.36
N PHE A 9 -22.19 2.82 1.93
CA PHE A 9 -20.92 2.12 2.26
C PHE A 9 -20.82 0.75 1.56
N GLY A 10 -21.34 0.68 0.35
CA GLY A 10 -21.17 -0.45 -0.56
C GLY A 10 -19.96 -0.25 -1.48
N ARG A 11 -18.75 -0.54 -0.98
CA ARG A 11 -17.63 -0.93 -1.85
C ARG A 11 -16.92 -2.12 -1.23
N GLU A 12 -17.36 -3.32 -1.61
CA GLU A 12 -16.59 -4.53 -1.36
C GLU A 12 -15.19 -4.38 -1.97
N PRO A 13 -14.12 -4.62 -1.21
CA PRO A 13 -12.76 -4.32 -1.65
C PRO A 13 -12.27 -5.31 -2.71
N SER A 14 -11.51 -4.80 -3.68
CA SER A 14 -11.00 -5.50 -4.87
C SER A 14 -9.94 -6.59 -4.62
N PHE A 15 -9.76 -7.09 -3.40
CA PHE A 15 -8.81 -8.18 -3.09
C PHE A 15 -9.40 -9.16 -2.08
N LYS A 16 -9.54 -10.42 -2.50
CA LYS A 16 -10.10 -11.51 -1.66
C LYS A 16 -9.20 -11.93 -0.51
N ARG A 17 -7.91 -11.59 -0.56
CA ARG A 17 -6.92 -12.04 0.42
C ARG A 17 -6.66 -10.95 1.48
N PRO A 18 -6.76 -11.28 2.78
CA PRO A 18 -6.64 -10.29 3.84
C PRO A 18 -5.29 -9.56 3.91
N ALA A 19 -4.17 -10.23 3.61
CA ALA A 19 -2.84 -9.64 3.71
C ALA A 19 -2.62 -8.56 2.62
N GLU A 20 -2.94 -8.89 1.38
CA GLU A 20 -2.85 -7.99 0.22
C GLU A 20 -3.76 -6.78 0.41
N ARG A 21 -4.96 -6.99 0.98
CA ARG A 21 -5.89 -5.90 1.29
C ARG A 21 -5.33 -4.95 2.35
N LEU A 22 -4.71 -5.46 3.42
CA LEU A 22 -4.10 -4.62 4.46
C LEU A 22 -3.01 -3.72 3.89
N VAL A 23 -2.13 -4.28 3.05
CA VAL A 23 -1.05 -3.54 2.41
C VAL A 23 -1.60 -2.49 1.44
N LEU A 24 -2.50 -2.88 0.52
CA LEU A 24 -2.95 -2.01 -0.56
C LEU A 24 -3.90 -0.91 -0.09
N GLU A 25 -4.98 -1.27 0.62
CA GLU A 25 -5.92 -0.27 1.12
C GLU A 25 -5.31 0.55 2.26
N GLY A 26 -4.45 -0.05 3.09
CA GLY A 26 -3.66 0.68 4.07
C GLY A 26 -2.81 1.77 3.41
N TYR A 27 -2.02 1.41 2.39
CA TYR A 27 -1.22 2.37 1.63
C TYR A 27 -2.09 3.50 1.04
N ARG A 28 -3.21 3.14 0.39
CA ARG A 28 -4.13 4.13 -0.19
C ARG A 28 -4.68 5.08 0.86
N TYR A 29 -5.22 4.58 1.96
CA TYR A 29 -5.75 5.45 3.01
C TYR A 29 -4.68 6.34 3.63
N TRP A 30 -3.50 5.78 3.90
CA TRP A 30 -2.42 6.53 4.52
C TRP A 30 -1.95 7.68 3.63
N SER A 31 -1.63 7.37 2.38
CA SER A 31 -1.23 8.38 1.39
C SER A 31 -2.37 9.36 1.07
N SER A 32 -3.64 8.97 1.27
CA SER A 32 -4.78 9.89 1.18
C SER A 32 -4.80 10.92 2.27
N GLY A 33 -4.63 10.50 3.53
CA GLY A 33 -4.59 11.44 4.64
C GLY A 33 -3.43 12.41 4.51
N CYS A 34 -2.27 11.96 4.00
CA CYS A 34 -1.15 12.84 3.66
C CYS A 34 -1.52 13.87 2.58
N ALA A 35 -2.13 13.44 1.48
CA ALA A 35 -2.52 14.30 0.36
C ALA A 35 -3.59 15.33 0.75
N THR A 36 -4.63 14.91 1.47
CA THR A 36 -5.77 15.75 1.82
C THR A 36 -5.59 16.49 3.15
N ARG A 37 -4.49 16.23 3.87
CA ARG A 37 -4.26 16.71 5.26
C ARG A 37 -5.47 16.43 6.17
N SER A 38 -6.17 15.33 5.94
CA SER A 38 -7.33 14.89 6.71
C SER A 38 -6.99 13.65 7.52
N THR A 39 -7.52 13.57 8.72
CA THR A 39 -7.40 12.39 9.59
C THR A 39 -8.43 11.31 9.27
N GLU A 40 -9.49 11.62 8.50
CA GLU A 40 -10.55 10.65 8.18
C GLU A 40 -10.02 9.41 7.45
N PRO A 41 -9.16 9.51 6.41
CA PRO A 41 -8.60 8.32 5.78
C PRO A 41 -7.75 7.48 6.73
N TRP A 42 -7.03 8.11 7.66
CA TRP A 42 -6.24 7.38 8.66
C TRP A 42 -7.11 6.61 9.65
N ALA A 43 -8.26 7.17 10.03
CA ALA A 43 -9.25 6.46 10.84
C ALA A 43 -9.82 5.25 10.10
N GLU A 44 -10.12 5.37 8.80
CA GLU A 44 -10.57 4.24 7.96
C GLU A 44 -9.50 3.14 7.85
N ALA A 45 -8.23 3.50 7.71
CA ALA A 45 -7.12 2.54 7.76
C ALA A 45 -7.06 1.81 9.10
N GLN A 46 -7.21 2.54 10.21
CA GLN A 46 -7.22 1.95 11.54
C GLN A 46 -8.39 0.98 11.73
N LEU A 47 -9.60 1.35 11.30
CA LEU A 47 -10.79 0.49 11.34
C LEU A 47 -10.60 -0.78 10.50
N LEU A 48 -9.98 -0.66 9.32
CA LEU A 48 -9.62 -1.80 8.48
C LEU A 48 -8.69 -2.78 9.22
N TYR A 49 -7.62 -2.25 9.82
CA TYR A 49 -6.64 -3.06 10.54
C TYR A 49 -7.26 -3.75 11.76
N CYS A 50 -8.01 -3.02 12.58
CA CYS A 50 -8.70 -3.61 13.75
C CYS A 50 -9.72 -4.68 13.33
N ARG A 51 -10.45 -4.49 12.21
CA ARG A 51 -11.41 -5.49 11.72
C ARG A 51 -10.75 -6.80 11.29
N VAL A 52 -9.54 -6.75 10.73
CA VAL A 52 -8.84 -7.92 10.17
C VAL A 52 -7.93 -8.60 11.20
N LEU A 53 -7.33 -7.83 12.11
CA LEU A 53 -6.31 -8.28 13.06
C LEU A 53 -6.77 -8.27 14.53
N GLY A 54 -7.89 -7.62 14.84
CA GLY A 54 -8.27 -7.27 16.21
C GLY A 54 -7.58 -5.99 16.70
N ASP A 55 -8.04 -5.44 17.82
CA ASP A 55 -7.66 -4.09 18.26
C ASP A 55 -6.17 -3.93 18.61
N ARG A 56 -5.59 -4.91 19.29
CA ARG A 56 -4.19 -4.84 19.73
C ARG A 56 -3.24 -4.94 18.54
N ASP A 57 -3.41 -5.97 17.73
CA ASP A 57 -2.53 -6.27 16.61
C ASP A 57 -2.80 -5.30 15.44
N GLY A 58 -4.04 -4.85 15.29
CA GLY A 58 -4.44 -3.78 14.37
C GLY A 58 -3.71 -2.47 14.66
N ARG A 59 -3.59 -2.07 15.93
CA ARG A 59 -2.80 -0.89 16.34
C ARG A 59 -1.32 -1.05 16.01
N GLN A 60 -0.73 -2.22 16.22
CA GLN A 60 0.67 -2.45 15.87
C GLN A 60 0.89 -2.43 14.35
N GLY A 61 0.00 -3.07 13.59
CA GLY A 61 0.06 -3.09 12.15
C GLY A 61 -0.06 -1.70 11.52
N ILE A 62 -0.95 -0.84 12.03
CA ILE A 62 -1.10 0.51 11.49
C ILE A 62 0.10 1.40 11.82
N ILE A 63 0.71 1.25 13.00
CA ILE A 63 1.94 1.98 13.36
C ILE A 63 3.09 1.59 12.42
N ALA A 64 3.26 0.29 12.15
CA ALA A 64 4.30 -0.18 11.24
C ALA A 64 4.06 0.29 9.80
N LEU A 65 2.80 0.32 9.33
CA LEU A 65 2.44 0.89 8.04
C LEU A 65 2.75 2.40 7.98
N ALA A 66 2.35 3.13 9.02
CA ALA A 66 2.53 4.57 9.12
C ALA A 66 4.01 4.96 8.98
N ASP A 67 4.87 4.25 9.71
CA ASP A 67 6.33 4.42 9.66
C ASP A 67 6.85 4.17 8.24
N PHE A 68 6.51 3.03 7.64
CA PHE A 68 6.91 2.69 6.28
C PHE A 68 6.49 3.76 5.24
N VAL A 69 5.22 4.16 5.21
CA VAL A 69 4.73 5.11 4.20
C VAL A 69 5.30 6.51 4.45
N LYS A 70 5.52 6.89 5.71
CA LYS A 70 6.19 8.15 6.05
C LYS A 70 7.63 8.15 5.53
N THR A 71 8.42 7.12 5.84
CA THR A 71 9.81 6.98 5.36
C THR A 71 9.87 6.97 3.83
N LEU A 72 8.93 6.30 3.18
CA LEU A 72 8.84 6.30 1.72
C LEU A 72 8.56 7.71 1.16
N GLY A 73 7.79 8.52 1.87
CA GLY A 73 7.47 9.91 1.53
C GLY A 73 8.50 10.96 1.95
N GLU A 74 9.60 10.59 2.63
CA GLU A 74 10.67 11.52 3.00
C GLU A 74 11.50 11.98 1.80
N CYS A 75 11.37 11.30 0.65
CA CYS A 75 12.02 11.71 -0.58
C CYS A 75 11.25 12.83 -1.29
N ALA A 76 11.67 14.09 -1.11
CA ALA A 76 11.11 15.24 -1.83
C ALA A 76 11.27 15.17 -3.37
N THR A 77 12.12 14.28 -3.90
CA THR A 77 12.42 14.14 -5.34
C THR A 77 11.68 12.97 -6.00
N CYS A 78 11.11 12.05 -5.23
CA CYS A 78 10.38 10.90 -5.74
C CYS A 78 8.90 11.05 -5.39
N PRO A 79 8.09 11.70 -6.26
CA PRO A 79 6.68 11.91 -5.95
C PRO A 79 5.94 10.57 -5.97
N LEU A 80 5.36 10.20 -4.83
CA LEU A 80 4.60 8.97 -4.69
C LEU A 80 3.25 9.09 -5.42
N ARG A 81 2.96 8.12 -6.29
CA ARG A 81 1.70 8.01 -7.03
C ARG A 81 0.77 7.02 -6.34
N ARG A 82 -0.53 7.29 -6.37
CA ARG A 82 -1.55 6.39 -5.82
C ARG A 82 -2.87 6.53 -6.58
N PHE A 83 -3.70 5.48 -6.54
CA PHE A 83 -5.10 5.62 -6.89
C PHE A 83 -5.96 5.87 -5.65
N HIS A 84 -7.21 6.27 -5.88
CA HIS A 84 -8.22 6.43 -4.84
C HIS A 84 -8.51 5.08 -4.13
N SER A 85 -8.79 5.12 -2.81
CA SER A 85 -9.20 3.95 -2.04
C SER A 85 -10.44 3.28 -2.64
N GLY A 86 -10.48 1.94 -2.60
CA GLY A 86 -11.55 1.15 -3.23
C GLY A 86 -11.54 1.12 -4.77
N SER A 87 -10.48 1.58 -5.44
CA SER A 87 -10.30 1.36 -6.88
C SER A 87 -9.96 -0.10 -7.18
N ARG A 88 -10.45 -0.63 -8.31
CA ARG A 88 -10.03 -1.95 -8.82
C ARG A 88 -8.70 -1.91 -9.57
N ALA A 89 -8.33 -0.75 -10.11
CA ALA A 89 -7.05 -0.56 -10.78
C ALA A 89 -5.93 -0.44 -9.74
N ILE A 90 -4.76 -0.99 -10.05
CA ILE A 90 -3.54 -0.86 -9.24
C ILE A 90 -2.57 0.05 -10.01
N CYS A 91 -2.02 1.08 -9.37
CA CYS A 91 -1.02 1.92 -10.04
C CYS A 91 0.37 1.24 -10.01
N ARG A 92 1.33 1.87 -10.69
CA ARG A 92 2.75 1.47 -10.65
C ARG A 92 3.26 1.31 -9.21
N ASP A 93 3.04 2.31 -8.37
CA ASP A 93 3.64 2.35 -7.03
C ASP A 93 2.93 1.38 -6.07
N GLU A 94 1.61 1.22 -6.18
CA GLU A 94 0.87 0.19 -5.45
C GLU A 94 1.35 -1.23 -5.84
N THR A 95 1.64 -1.46 -7.13
CA THR A 95 2.20 -2.73 -7.61
C THR A 95 3.58 -2.98 -7.00
N LEU A 96 4.42 -1.95 -6.95
CA LEU A 96 5.76 -2.03 -6.36
C LEU A 96 5.71 -2.22 -4.83
N VAL A 97 4.78 -1.58 -4.12
CA VAL A 97 4.60 -1.76 -2.67
C VAL A 97 4.17 -3.20 -2.36
N ILE A 98 3.22 -3.75 -3.12
CA ILE A 98 2.81 -5.16 -2.98
C ILE A 98 4.00 -6.09 -3.23
N GLY A 99 4.73 -5.86 -4.32
CA GLY A 99 5.93 -6.64 -4.66
C GLY A 99 7.00 -6.57 -3.56
N LEU A 100 7.24 -5.39 -3.00
CA LEU A 100 8.22 -5.17 -1.94
C LEU A 100 7.87 -5.96 -0.68
N ILE A 101 6.65 -5.80 -0.15
CA ILE A 101 6.25 -6.49 1.08
C ILE A 101 6.17 -8.00 0.85
N ALA A 102 5.71 -8.46 -0.32
CA ALA A 102 5.67 -9.88 -0.66
C ALA A 102 7.08 -10.47 -0.76
N GLY A 103 8.02 -9.76 -1.39
CA GLY A 103 9.42 -10.16 -1.48
C GLY A 103 10.07 -10.29 -0.11
N LEU A 104 9.90 -9.27 0.75
CA LEU A 104 10.42 -9.27 2.12
C LEU A 104 9.84 -10.41 2.97
N GLN A 105 8.54 -10.69 2.88
CA GLN A 105 7.92 -11.78 3.65
C GLN A 105 8.41 -13.17 3.24
N ASN A 106 8.75 -13.34 1.96
CA ASN A 106 9.14 -14.61 1.35
C ASN A 106 10.66 -14.78 1.16
N GLY A 107 11.48 -13.78 1.54
CA GLY A 107 12.95 -13.84 1.35
C GLY A 107 13.39 -13.78 -0.11
N ASP A 108 12.61 -13.10 -0.96
CA ASP A 108 12.97 -12.87 -2.36
C ASP A 108 13.72 -11.53 -2.50
N ASP A 109 15.05 -11.61 -2.39
CA ASP A 109 15.96 -10.46 -2.47
C ASP A 109 15.91 -9.79 -3.85
N GLN A 110 15.68 -10.56 -4.91
CA GLN A 110 15.64 -10.03 -6.27
C GLN A 110 14.40 -9.15 -6.48
N THR A 111 13.24 -9.62 -6.05
CA THR A 111 11.99 -8.86 -6.08
C THR A 111 12.06 -7.64 -5.16
N THR A 112 12.63 -7.81 -3.97
CA THR A 112 12.80 -6.73 -2.99
C THR A 112 13.66 -5.59 -3.55
N ALA A 113 14.85 -5.91 -4.06
CA ALA A 113 15.76 -4.93 -4.65
C ALA A 113 15.16 -4.24 -5.88
N PHE A 114 14.45 -4.99 -6.74
CA PHE A 114 13.77 -4.43 -7.89
C PHE A 114 12.70 -3.40 -7.50
N CYS A 115 11.93 -3.68 -6.45
CA CYS A 115 10.88 -2.76 -5.99
C CYS A 115 11.47 -1.52 -5.33
N LEU A 116 12.45 -1.67 -4.44
CA LEU A 116 13.09 -0.56 -3.73
C LEU A 116 13.69 0.48 -4.68
N HIS A 117 14.51 0.02 -5.64
CA HIS A 117 15.16 0.90 -6.62
C HIS A 117 14.16 1.66 -7.52
N ARG A 118 12.91 1.20 -7.60
CA ARG A 118 11.86 1.83 -8.40
C ARG A 118 10.92 2.70 -7.57
N LEU A 119 10.88 2.51 -6.26
CA LEU A 119 10.05 3.25 -5.31
C LEU A 119 10.76 4.46 -4.74
N CYS A 120 12.06 4.37 -4.47
CA CYS A 120 12.81 5.42 -3.78
C CYS A 120 14.21 5.63 -4.38
N CYS A 121 14.82 6.76 -4.05
CA CYS A 121 16.19 7.05 -4.46
C CYS A 121 17.21 6.16 -3.72
N PRO A 122 18.42 5.95 -4.27
CA PRO A 122 19.45 5.11 -3.65
C PRO A 122 19.78 5.51 -2.20
N GLN A 123 19.70 6.80 -1.87
CA GLN A 123 20.00 7.32 -0.53
C GLN A 123 19.00 6.87 0.54
N LEU A 124 17.75 6.58 0.15
CA LEU A 124 16.70 6.14 1.06
C LEU A 124 16.42 4.64 0.98
N CYS A 125 17.06 3.91 0.06
CA CYS A 125 16.81 2.48 -0.14
C CYS A 125 16.99 1.68 1.15
N ASP A 126 18.06 1.90 1.92
CA ASP A 126 18.32 1.17 3.16
C ASP A 126 17.29 1.50 4.25
N THR A 127 16.95 2.79 4.41
CA THR A 127 15.97 3.25 5.40
C THR A 127 14.58 2.73 5.07
N VAL A 128 14.17 2.82 3.80
CA VAL A 128 12.88 2.29 3.32
C VAL A 128 12.86 0.76 3.42
N ALA A 129 13.96 0.07 3.13
CA ALA A 129 14.06 -1.38 3.30
C ALA A 129 13.86 -1.80 4.75
N ALA A 130 14.47 -1.07 5.70
CA ALA A 130 14.30 -1.34 7.12
C ALA A 130 12.84 -1.13 7.59
N ALA A 131 12.22 0.00 7.22
CA ALA A 131 10.84 0.30 7.58
C ALA A 131 9.84 -0.69 6.93
N ALA A 132 10.02 -0.98 5.64
CA ALA A 132 9.24 -1.98 4.92
C ALA A 132 9.43 -3.39 5.51
N GLY A 133 10.66 -3.74 5.91
CA GLY A 133 10.99 -5.01 6.57
C GLY A 133 10.28 -5.15 7.91
N ASN A 134 10.28 -4.10 8.74
CA ASN A 134 9.55 -4.09 10.00
C ASN A 134 8.04 -4.28 9.78
N PHE A 135 7.46 -3.62 8.78
CA PHE A 135 6.05 -3.80 8.43
C PHE A 135 5.75 -5.21 7.90
N ALA A 136 6.58 -5.74 7.01
CA ALA A 136 6.46 -7.10 6.47
C ALA A 136 6.52 -8.16 7.58
N LEU A 137 7.46 -8.02 8.51
CA LEU A 137 7.62 -8.90 9.67
C LEU A 137 6.42 -8.79 10.61
N THR A 138 5.96 -7.57 10.90
CA THR A 138 4.78 -7.34 11.74
C THR A 138 3.56 -8.07 11.19
N LEU A 139 3.29 -7.96 9.88
CA LEU A 139 2.20 -8.70 9.25
C LEU A 139 2.40 -10.23 9.32
N LYS A 140 3.64 -10.70 9.15
CA LYS A 140 3.98 -12.13 9.27
C LYS A 140 3.73 -12.66 10.69
N CYS A 141 4.02 -11.88 11.73
CA CYS A 141 3.71 -12.21 13.12
C CYS A 141 2.20 -12.30 13.40
N PHE A 142 1.35 -11.72 12.56
CA PHE A 142 -0.12 -11.81 12.67
C PHE A 142 -0.74 -12.79 11.66
N ASP A 143 0.06 -13.74 11.16
CA ASP A 143 -0.33 -14.73 10.15
C ASP A 143 -0.85 -14.12 8.83
N LYS A 144 -0.45 -12.88 8.53
CA LYS A 144 -0.79 -12.20 7.27
C LYS A 144 0.39 -12.24 6.32
N VAL A 145 0.54 -13.38 5.67
CA VAL A 145 1.58 -13.62 4.67
C VAL A 145 0.99 -13.56 3.27
N MET A 146 1.58 -12.73 2.41
CA MET A 146 1.21 -12.66 0.99
C MET A 146 1.86 -13.78 0.20
N LEU A 147 1.24 -14.14 -0.93
CA LEU A 147 1.91 -15.04 -1.86
C LEU A 147 3.20 -14.43 -2.40
N PRO A 148 4.22 -15.27 -2.69
CA PRO A 148 5.40 -14.80 -3.39
C PRO A 148 5.01 -14.25 -4.75
N VAL A 149 5.54 -13.07 -5.08
CA VAL A 149 5.36 -12.41 -6.37
C VAL A 149 6.71 -12.38 -7.06
N ALA A 150 6.90 -13.18 -8.09
CA ALA A 150 8.17 -13.23 -8.79
C ALA A 150 8.43 -11.93 -9.58
N VAL A 151 9.68 -11.47 -9.60
CA VAL A 151 10.08 -10.21 -10.26
C VAL A 151 9.61 -10.10 -11.72
N HIS A 152 9.58 -11.20 -12.48
CA HIS A 152 9.16 -11.19 -13.88
C HIS A 152 7.67 -10.86 -14.04
N VAL A 153 6.83 -11.19 -13.05
CA VAL A 153 5.43 -10.80 -13.02
C VAL A 153 5.31 -9.29 -12.84
N LEU A 154 6.08 -8.72 -11.90
CA LEU A 154 6.11 -7.27 -11.68
C LEU A 154 6.59 -6.52 -12.93
N VAL A 155 7.67 -6.99 -13.57
CA VAL A 155 8.17 -6.40 -14.83
C VAL A 155 7.08 -6.36 -15.89
N ARG A 156 6.31 -7.45 -16.05
CA ARG A 156 5.20 -7.51 -17.03
C ARG A 156 4.07 -6.56 -16.68
N LEU A 157 3.66 -6.50 -15.41
CA LEU A 157 2.60 -5.59 -14.95
C LEU A 157 3.00 -4.12 -15.17
N LEU A 158 4.25 -3.77 -14.86
CA LEU A 158 4.77 -2.42 -15.03
C LEU A 158 4.96 -2.03 -16.50
N ALA A 159 5.21 -3.00 -17.39
CA ALA A 159 5.23 -2.77 -18.83
C ALA A 159 3.82 -2.48 -19.36
N ALA A 160 2.81 -3.24 -18.90
CA ALA A 160 1.42 -3.06 -19.31
C ALA A 160 0.83 -1.70 -18.86
N THR A 161 1.29 -1.15 -17.73
CA THR A 161 0.83 0.18 -17.27
C THR A 161 1.32 1.34 -18.12
N ARG A 162 2.40 1.17 -18.91
CA ARG A 162 2.97 2.25 -19.74
C ARG A 162 2.20 2.49 -21.05
N ASP A 163 1.34 1.56 -21.44
CA ASP A 163 0.52 1.65 -22.67
C ASP A 163 -0.81 2.39 -22.46
N GLY A 164 -1.12 2.85 -21.23
CA GLY A 164 -2.42 3.46 -20.88
C GLY A 164 -2.37 4.88 -20.30
N ASP A 165 -1.19 5.52 -20.27
CA ASP A 165 -0.96 6.85 -19.66
C ASP A 165 -1.28 8.03 -20.63
N ASP A 166 -2.37 7.95 -21.41
CA ASP A 166 -2.94 9.08 -22.18
C ASP A 166 -4.37 9.42 -21.69
N ASP A 167 -4.61 9.32 -20.37
CA ASP A 167 -5.79 9.91 -19.73
C ASP A 167 -5.34 10.91 -18.64
N PRO A 168 -5.53 12.23 -18.84
CA PRO A 168 -5.00 13.27 -17.94
C PRO A 168 -5.77 13.43 -16.61
N SER A 169 -6.60 12.48 -16.18
CA SER A 169 -7.58 12.71 -15.11
C SER A 169 -7.38 11.93 -13.79
N GLY A 170 -6.34 11.11 -13.61
CA GLY A 170 -6.37 10.08 -12.55
C GLY A 170 -5.34 10.10 -11.42
N GLY A 171 -4.15 10.69 -11.60
CA GLY A 171 -3.02 10.50 -10.69
C GLY A 171 -2.64 11.76 -9.91
N ALA A 172 -2.94 11.82 -8.61
CA ALA A 172 -2.39 12.85 -7.74
C ALA A 172 -0.90 12.55 -7.49
N VAL A 173 -0.04 13.51 -7.84
CA VAL A 173 1.41 13.50 -7.62
C VAL A 173 1.68 14.27 -6.32
N LEU A 174 2.31 13.64 -5.33
CA LEU A 174 2.68 14.30 -4.06
C LEU A 174 3.99 15.10 -4.23
N HIS A 175 3.99 16.37 -3.81
CA HIS A 175 5.14 17.27 -3.72
C HIS A 175 5.59 17.42 -2.26
#